data_AF-A0A1Q5PYK9-F1
#
_entry.id   AF-A0A1Q5PYK9-F1
#
_cell.length_a   1.000
_cell.length_b   1.000
_cell.length_c   1.000
_cell.angle_alpha   90.00
_cell.angle_beta   90.00
_cell.angle_gamma   90.00
#
_symmetry.space_group_name_H-M   'P 1'
#
loop_
_entity.id
_entity.type
_entity.pdbx_description
1 polymer ?
#
loop_
_entity_poly.entity_id
_entity_poly.type
_entity_poly.pdbx_seq_one_letter_code
_entity_poly.pdbx_strand_id
1 'polypeptide(L)'
;MAGLFAGMLPQVPGDPAAILRLADDLRRKSATVEEQDSSLRQVEWQLNDWEGKTVAACREVLQGVKGDLAELQDGYLQGSRALEYYAWQPWATQEEILKLRRELAALDDEAARNFALRGVAGVVEIIPRVHAIQRDYNQYCRQIAKDTQDCAAQLYQGLHIEPVVL
;
A
#
# COMPACT_ATOMS: atom_id res chain seq x y z
N MET A 1 -23.61 2.63 26.56
CA MET A 1 -24.06 1.31 26.06
C MET A 1 -23.60 1.19 24.63
N ALA A 2 -22.94 0.09 24.26
CA ALA A 2 -22.68 -0.20 22.86
C ALA A 2 -24.02 -0.60 22.21
N GLY A 3 -24.29 -0.11 20.99
CA GLY A 3 -25.49 -0.46 20.23
C GLY A 3 -25.57 -1.95 19.90
N LEU A 4 -26.75 -2.42 19.44
CA LEU A 4 -27.02 -3.82 19.12
C LEU A 4 -26.06 -4.36 18.04
N PHE A 5 -25.62 -3.51 17.13
CA PHE A 5 -24.75 -3.83 16.00
C PHE A 5 -23.30 -3.33 16.21
N ALA A 6 -22.99 -2.82 17.41
CA ALA A 6 -21.65 -2.37 17.74
C ALA A 6 -20.64 -3.53 17.60
N GLY A 7 -19.60 -3.31 16.81
CA GLY A 7 -18.55 -4.31 16.56
C GLY A 7 -18.74 -5.13 15.27
N MET A 8 -19.83 -4.95 14.52
CA MET A 8 -20.00 -5.62 13.22
C MET A 8 -19.01 -5.13 12.14
N LEU A 9 -18.44 -3.94 12.31
CA LEU A 9 -17.48 -3.33 11.40
C LEU A 9 -16.13 -3.15 12.11
N PRO A 10 -15.22 -4.15 12.02
CA PRO A 10 -13.86 -4.05 12.55
C PRO A 10 -13.07 -2.85 12.02
N GLN A 11 -11.88 -2.61 12.60
CA GLN A 11 -10.92 -1.69 12.00
C GLN A 11 -10.37 -2.25 10.70
N VAL A 12 -10.20 -1.35 9.74
CA VAL A 12 -9.58 -1.63 8.46
C VAL A 12 -8.08 -1.79 8.68
N PRO A 13 -7.45 -2.87 8.22
CA PRO A 13 -6.01 -3.02 8.30
C PRO A 13 -5.31 -2.00 7.39
N GLY A 14 -4.15 -1.53 7.84
CA GLY A 14 -3.28 -0.62 7.08
C GLY A 14 -3.26 0.81 7.60
N ASP A 15 -2.08 1.42 7.52
CA ASP A 15 -1.85 2.84 7.82
C ASP A 15 -1.34 3.52 6.53
N PRO A 16 -2.20 4.27 5.81
CA PRO A 16 -1.80 5.00 4.60
C PRO A 16 -0.60 5.91 4.82
N ALA A 17 -0.47 6.52 6.01
CA ALA A 17 0.65 7.39 6.34
C ALA A 17 1.95 6.59 6.52
N ALA A 18 1.90 5.37 7.07
CA ALA A 18 3.05 4.47 7.08
C ALA A 18 3.47 4.03 5.67
N ILE A 19 2.50 3.73 4.80
CA ILE A 19 2.77 3.34 3.40
C ILE A 19 3.44 4.49 2.63
N LEU A 20 2.92 5.71 2.75
CA LEU A 20 3.51 6.89 2.11
C LEU A 20 4.94 7.17 2.62
N ARG A 21 5.19 7.00 3.92
CA ARG A 21 6.55 7.12 4.48
C ARG A 21 7.52 6.11 3.86
N LEU A 22 7.07 4.88 3.60
CA LEU A 22 7.88 3.89 2.91
C LEU A 22 8.12 4.28 1.45
N ALA A 23 7.10 4.80 0.76
CA ALA A 23 7.25 5.29 -0.60
C ALA A 23 8.28 6.42 -0.71
N ASP A 24 8.25 7.38 0.22
CA ASP A 24 9.25 8.46 0.32
C ASP A 24 10.64 7.92 0.61
N ASP A 25 10.76 6.87 1.44
CA ASP A 25 12.05 6.24 1.72
C ASP A 25 12.66 5.62 0.46
N LEU A 26 11.87 4.88 -0.32
CA LEU A 26 12.33 4.33 -1.60
C LEU A 26 12.73 5.44 -2.58
N ARG A 27 11.97 6.53 -2.65
CA ARG A 27 12.32 7.69 -3.49
C ARG A 27 13.66 8.31 -3.08
N ARG A 28 13.93 8.44 -1.78
CA ARG A 28 15.23 8.91 -1.28
C ARG A 28 16.36 7.95 -1.63
N LYS A 29 16.13 6.64 -1.51
CA LYS A 29 17.12 5.63 -1.93
C LYS A 29 17.44 5.71 -3.41
N SER A 30 16.43 5.93 -4.26
CA SER A 30 16.65 6.19 -5.69
C SER A 30 17.55 7.41 -5.92
N ALA A 31 17.32 8.51 -5.19
CA ALA A 31 18.17 9.71 -5.32
C ALA A 31 19.62 9.44 -4.88
N THR A 32 19.81 8.67 -3.80
CA THR A 32 21.15 8.25 -3.35
C THR A 32 21.85 7.38 -4.40
N VAL A 33 21.13 6.48 -5.09
CA VAL A 33 21.72 5.67 -6.18
C VAL A 33 22.15 6.56 -7.36
N GLU A 34 21.35 7.59 -7.69
CA GLU A 34 21.71 8.56 -8.73
C GLU A 34 22.99 9.34 -8.38
N GLU A 35 23.17 9.72 -7.12
CA GLU A 35 24.41 10.34 -6.64
C GLU A 35 25.62 9.38 -6.79
N GLN A 36 25.43 8.07 -6.57
CA GLN A 36 26.49 7.07 -6.77
C GLN A 36 26.85 6.90 -8.26
N ASP A 37 25.87 6.97 -9.18
CA ASP A 37 26.16 6.96 -10.63
C ASP A 37 27.09 8.13 -11.02
N SER A 38 26.91 9.31 -10.43
CA SER A 38 27.81 10.45 -10.66
C SER A 38 29.26 10.16 -10.26
N SER A 39 29.46 9.40 -9.18
CA SER A 39 30.79 8.96 -8.73
C SER A 39 31.41 7.94 -9.69
N LEU A 40 30.60 7.02 -10.25
CA LEU A 40 31.08 6.06 -11.25
C LEU A 40 31.50 6.74 -12.56
N ARG A 41 30.79 7.79 -12.97
CA ARG A 41 31.22 8.62 -14.11
C ARG A 41 32.60 9.22 -13.85
N GLN A 42 32.88 9.71 -12.64
CA GLN A 42 34.21 10.22 -12.31
C GLN A 42 35.30 9.15 -12.44
N VAL A 43 35.03 7.91 -12.03
CA VAL A 43 35.94 6.77 -12.23
C VAL A 43 36.15 6.48 -13.71
N GLU A 44 35.08 6.52 -14.52
CA GLU A 44 35.15 6.35 -15.97
C GLU A 44 36.07 7.38 -16.62
N TRP A 45 35.94 8.65 -16.22
CA TRP A 45 36.79 9.74 -16.69
C TRP A 45 38.27 9.52 -16.36
N GLN A 46 38.60 8.99 -15.17
CA GLN A 46 39.98 8.70 -14.77
C GLN A 46 40.62 7.56 -15.58
N LEU A 47 39.81 6.69 -16.17
CA LEU A 47 40.26 5.55 -16.99
C LEU A 47 40.52 5.93 -18.46
N ASN A 48 40.23 7.16 -18.89
CA ASN A 48 40.35 7.57 -20.29
C ASN A 48 41.81 7.59 -20.78
N ASP A 49 42.75 7.99 -19.93
CA ASP A 49 44.17 8.12 -20.29
C ASP A 49 44.96 6.82 -20.07
N TRP A 50 44.31 5.74 -19.65
CA TRP A 50 44.96 4.46 -19.35
C TRP A 50 44.71 3.45 -20.47
N GLU A 51 45.74 2.64 -20.77
CA GLU A 51 45.69 1.58 -21.79
C GLU A 51 46.12 0.23 -21.23
N GLY A 52 45.72 -0.85 -21.92
CA GLY A 52 46.11 -2.23 -21.59
C GLY A 52 44.98 -3.10 -21.04
N LYS A 53 45.29 -4.39 -20.85
CA LYS A 53 44.29 -5.43 -20.50
C LYS A 53 43.59 -5.17 -19.15
N THR A 54 44.30 -4.60 -18.18
CA THR A 54 43.73 -4.25 -16.86
C THR A 54 42.64 -3.19 -16.98
N VAL A 55 42.86 -2.18 -17.83
CA VAL A 55 41.89 -1.09 -18.05
C VAL A 55 40.65 -1.61 -18.76
N ALA A 56 40.83 -2.50 -19.74
CA ALA A 56 39.71 -3.15 -20.42
C ALA A 56 38.82 -3.93 -19.43
N ALA A 57 39.43 -4.71 -18.53
CA ALA A 57 38.70 -5.41 -17.48
C ALA A 57 38.01 -4.46 -16.49
N CYS A 58 38.67 -3.35 -16.10
CA CYS A 58 38.05 -2.33 -15.25
C CYS A 58 36.83 -1.67 -15.92
N ARG A 59 36.91 -1.37 -17.22
CA ARG A 59 35.79 -0.80 -18.00
C ARG A 59 34.62 -1.77 -18.09
N GLU A 60 34.88 -3.05 -18.31
CA GLU A 60 33.84 -4.10 -18.35
C GLU A 60 33.10 -4.19 -17.01
N VAL A 61 33.84 -4.28 -15.90
CA VAL A 61 33.25 -4.28 -14.55
C VAL A 61 32.47 -3.00 -14.28
N LEU A 62 33.00 -1.84 -14.66
CA LEU A 62 32.33 -0.55 -14.46
C LEU A 62 31.00 -0.47 -15.21
N GLN A 63 30.93 -0.99 -16.44
CA GLN A 63 29.67 -1.05 -17.20
C GLN A 63 28.66 -1.97 -16.53
N GLY A 64 29.08 -3.12 -16.00
CA GLY A 64 28.21 -4.01 -15.21
C GLY A 64 27.63 -3.30 -13.99
N VAL A 65 28.48 -2.66 -13.17
CA VAL A 65 28.03 -1.93 -11.98
C VAL A 65 27.08 -0.77 -12.34
N LYS A 66 27.31 -0.06 -13.44
CA LYS A 66 26.38 0.98 -13.91
C LYS A 66 25.02 0.40 -14.31
N GLY A 67 25.01 -0.78 -14.93
CA GLY A 67 23.78 -1.53 -15.20
C GLY A 67 23.02 -1.88 -13.92
N ASP A 68 23.71 -2.48 -12.95
CA ASP A 68 23.11 -2.87 -11.66
C ASP A 68 22.56 -1.67 -10.89
N LEU A 69 23.27 -0.53 -10.89
CA LEU A 69 22.77 0.69 -10.25
C LEU A 69 21.55 1.27 -10.97
N ALA A 70 21.52 1.25 -12.30
CA ALA A 70 20.37 1.72 -13.07
C ALA A 70 19.13 0.85 -12.79
N GLU A 71 19.29 -0.47 -12.76
CA GLU A 71 18.21 -1.41 -12.40
C GLU A 71 17.73 -1.16 -10.95
N LEU A 72 18.65 -0.97 -10.01
CA LEU A 72 18.31 -0.69 -8.62
C LEU A 72 17.57 0.65 -8.45
N GLN A 73 18.01 1.70 -9.17
CA GLN A 73 17.36 3.01 -9.17
C GLN A 73 15.92 2.90 -9.70
N ASP A 74 15.74 2.24 -10.85
CA ASP A 74 14.43 2.03 -11.45
C ASP A 74 13.53 1.20 -10.52
N GLY A 75 14.06 0.15 -9.91
CA GLY A 75 13.38 -0.64 -8.89
C GLY A 75 12.85 0.19 -7.72
N TYR A 76 13.67 1.08 -7.17
CA TYR A 76 13.25 2.00 -6.10
C TYR A 76 12.15 2.98 -6.55
N LEU A 77 12.23 3.51 -7.76
CA LEU A 77 11.21 4.41 -8.31
C LEU A 77 9.89 3.68 -8.56
N GLN A 78 9.95 2.50 -9.16
CA GLN A 78 8.77 1.66 -9.40
C GLN A 78 8.10 1.27 -8.08
N GLY A 79 8.87 0.79 -7.10
CA GLY A 79 8.34 0.45 -5.79
C GLY A 79 7.74 1.63 -5.04
N SER A 80 8.37 2.81 -5.13
CA SER A 80 7.82 4.06 -4.56
C SER A 80 6.45 4.38 -5.17
N ARG A 81 6.34 4.37 -6.51
CA ARG A 81 5.07 4.63 -7.22
C ARG A 81 3.99 3.60 -6.89
N ALA A 82 4.35 2.32 -6.80
CA ALA A 82 3.43 1.25 -6.43
C ALA A 82 2.83 1.47 -5.03
N LEU A 83 3.65 1.88 -4.06
CA LEU A 83 3.21 2.21 -2.70
C LEU A 83 2.37 3.48 -2.67
N GLU A 84 2.72 4.53 -3.43
CA GLU A 84 1.91 5.75 -3.52
C GLU A 84 0.52 5.46 -4.07
N TYR A 85 0.44 4.69 -5.15
CA TYR A 85 -0.83 4.28 -5.73
C TYR A 85 -1.65 3.45 -4.75
N TYR A 86 -1.00 2.47 -4.11
CA TYR A 86 -1.66 1.62 -3.13
C TYR A 86 -2.16 2.43 -1.92
N ALA A 87 -1.40 3.40 -1.40
CA ALA A 87 -1.77 4.20 -0.23
C ALA A 87 -3.10 4.95 -0.37
N TRP A 88 -3.49 5.33 -1.59
CA TRP A 88 -4.79 5.96 -1.85
C TRP A 88 -5.97 5.00 -1.63
N GLN A 89 -5.79 3.70 -1.85
CA GLN A 89 -6.86 2.70 -1.71
C GLN A 89 -7.35 2.51 -0.27
N PRO A 90 -6.50 2.23 0.74
CA PRO A 90 -6.93 2.14 2.12
C PRO A 90 -7.39 3.50 2.65
N TRP A 91 -6.83 4.62 2.17
CA TRP A 91 -7.31 5.96 2.56
C TRP A 91 -8.76 6.19 2.14
N ALA A 92 -9.08 5.99 0.86
CA ALA A 92 -10.45 6.14 0.35
C ALA A 92 -11.41 5.15 1.02
N THR A 93 -10.95 3.90 1.22
CA THR A 93 -11.77 2.87 1.85
C THR A 93 -12.05 3.15 3.32
N GLN A 94 -11.10 3.74 4.05
CA GLN A 94 -11.32 4.19 5.43
C GLN A 94 -12.45 5.23 5.52
N GLU A 95 -12.54 6.15 4.54
CA GLU A 95 -13.64 7.12 4.48
C GLU A 95 -15.01 6.42 4.27
N GLU A 96 -15.10 5.49 3.33
CA GLU A 96 -16.33 4.73 3.08
C GLU A 96 -16.75 3.89 4.30
N ILE A 97 -15.80 3.26 4.97
CA ILE A 97 -16.09 2.48 6.19
C ILE A 97 -16.51 3.38 7.35
N LEU A 98 -16.01 4.62 7.44
CA LEU A 98 -16.52 5.60 8.39
C LEU A 98 -17.98 5.99 8.08
N LYS A 99 -18.38 6.08 6.81
CA LYS A 99 -19.78 6.31 6.42
C LYS A 99 -20.66 5.12 6.84
N LEU A 100 -20.25 3.90 6.52
CA LEU A 100 -20.94 2.67 6.94
C LEU A 100 -21.11 2.57 8.46
N ARG A 101 -20.10 2.98 9.24
CA ARG A 101 -20.19 3.02 10.71
C ARG A 101 -21.22 4.01 11.22
N ARG A 102 -21.34 5.18 10.59
CA ARG A 102 -22.37 6.17 10.94
C ARG A 102 -23.77 5.66 10.60
N GLU A 103 -23.92 5.02 9.45
CA GLU A 103 -25.18 4.39 9.06
C GLU A 103 -25.58 3.27 10.03
N LEU A 104 -24.64 2.43 10.43
CA LEU A 104 -24.88 1.37 11.40
C LEU A 104 -25.30 1.91 12.77
N ALA A 105 -24.67 3.01 13.23
CA ALA A 105 -25.07 3.68 14.46
C ALA A 105 -26.49 4.26 14.37
N ALA A 106 -26.89 4.80 13.21
CA ALA A 106 -28.27 5.26 13.00
C ALA A 106 -29.27 4.09 13.03
N LEU A 107 -28.89 2.92 12.51
CA LEU A 107 -29.70 1.69 12.59
C LEU A 107 -29.80 1.16 14.02
N ASP A 108 -28.75 1.32 14.84
CA ASP A 108 -28.79 1.00 16.27
C ASP A 108 -29.83 1.85 17.00
N ASP A 109 -29.84 3.16 16.75
CA ASP A 109 -30.84 4.07 17.31
C ASP A 109 -32.26 3.74 16.82
N GLU A 110 -32.40 3.38 15.54
CA GLU A 110 -33.67 2.95 14.95
C GLU A 110 -34.16 1.63 15.58
N ALA A 111 -33.26 0.68 15.81
CA ALA A 111 -33.57 -0.59 16.45
C ALA A 111 -34.05 -0.41 17.89
N ALA A 112 -33.40 0.47 18.66
CA ALA A 112 -33.84 0.80 20.01
C ALA A 112 -35.25 1.41 20.03
N ARG A 113 -35.54 2.36 19.12
CA ARG A 113 -36.88 2.96 18.97
C ARG A 113 -37.92 1.94 18.55
N ASN A 114 -37.62 1.11 17.54
CA ASN A 114 -38.53 0.10 17.03
C ASN A 114 -38.80 -1.00 18.06
N PHE A 115 -37.80 -1.39 18.85
CA PHE A 115 -37.98 -2.33 19.94
C PHE A 115 -38.93 -1.79 21.00
N ALA A 116 -38.79 -0.52 21.39
CA ALA A 116 -39.68 0.10 22.37
C ALA A 116 -41.15 0.17 21.89
N LEU A 117 -41.38 0.34 20.58
CA LEU A 117 -42.73 0.47 20.00
C LEU A 117 -43.37 -0.87 19.61
N ARG A 118 -42.59 -1.78 19.04
CA ARG A 118 -43.06 -2.98 18.33
C ARG A 118 -42.36 -4.26 18.77
N GLY A 119 -41.53 -4.20 19.81
CA GLY A 119 -40.76 -5.33 20.32
C GLY A 119 -39.82 -5.91 19.27
N VAL A 120 -39.60 -7.22 19.33
CA VAL A 120 -38.68 -7.94 18.44
C VAL A 120 -39.03 -7.77 16.96
N ALA A 121 -40.31 -7.72 16.60
CA ALA A 121 -40.75 -7.56 15.21
C ALA A 121 -40.19 -6.29 14.57
N GLY A 122 -40.17 -5.17 15.31
CA GLY A 122 -39.63 -3.91 14.81
C GLY A 122 -38.09 -3.92 14.61
N VAL A 123 -37.38 -4.78 15.33
CA VAL A 123 -35.93 -4.97 15.15
C VAL A 123 -35.66 -5.88 13.95
N VAL A 124 -36.47 -6.92 13.75
CA VAL A 124 -36.33 -7.86 12.63
C VAL A 124 -36.45 -7.14 11.27
N GLU A 125 -37.27 -6.11 11.17
CA GLU A 125 -37.41 -5.27 9.96
C GLU A 125 -36.10 -4.54 9.56
N ILE A 126 -35.21 -4.29 10.52
CA ILE A 126 -33.95 -3.56 10.29
C ILE A 126 -32.80 -4.49 9.86
N ILE A 127 -32.89 -5.78 10.20
CA ILE A 127 -31.86 -6.79 9.93
C ILE A 127 -31.38 -6.81 8.45
N PRO A 128 -32.25 -6.74 7.43
CA PRO A 128 -31.81 -6.72 6.03
C PRO A 128 -30.89 -5.53 5.69
N ARG A 129 -31.14 -4.35 6.26
CA ARG A 129 -30.33 -3.14 6.05
C ARG A 129 -28.96 -3.28 6.73
N VAL A 130 -28.92 -3.86 7.92
CA VAL A 130 -27.66 -4.19 8.61
C VAL A 130 -26.83 -5.18 7.79
N HIS A 131 -27.44 -6.21 7.23
CA HIS A 131 -26.74 -7.15 6.35
C HIS A 131 -26.23 -6.51 5.06
N ALA A 132 -26.92 -5.52 4.52
CA ALA A 132 -26.43 -4.76 3.37
C ALA A 132 -25.13 -4.01 3.73
N ILE A 133 -25.12 -3.27 4.84
CA ILE A 133 -23.93 -2.58 5.35
C ILE A 133 -22.77 -3.56 5.57
N GLN A 134 -23.03 -4.72 6.17
CA GLN A 134 -22.01 -5.73 6.41
C GLN A 134 -21.45 -6.31 5.09
N ARG A 135 -22.30 -6.47 4.07
CA ARG A 135 -21.88 -6.94 2.74
C ARG A 135 -20.95 -5.92 2.08
N ASP A 136 -21.32 -4.63 2.13
CA ASP A 136 -20.54 -3.55 1.53
C ASP A 136 -19.17 -3.43 2.23
N TYR A 137 -19.15 -3.49 3.56
CA TYR A 137 -17.91 -3.57 4.34
C TYR A 137 -17.01 -4.74 3.91
N ASN A 138 -17.58 -5.94 3.77
CA ASN A 138 -16.83 -7.13 3.35
C ASN A 138 -16.30 -6.99 1.92
N GLN A 139 -17.03 -6.31 1.04
CA GLN A 139 -16.57 -6.01 -0.32
C GLN A 139 -15.37 -5.06 -0.29
N TYR A 140 -15.41 -3.99 0.50
CA TYR A 140 -14.27 -3.09 0.70
C TYR A 140 -13.04 -3.81 1.24
N CYS A 141 -13.20 -4.70 2.23
CA CYS A 141 -12.08 -5.47 2.77
C CYS A 141 -11.45 -6.41 1.73
N ARG A 142 -12.27 -7.05 0.89
CA ARG A 142 -11.78 -7.89 -0.21
C ARG A 142 -11.03 -7.08 -1.26
N GLN A 143 -11.50 -5.87 -1.55
CA GLN A 143 -10.83 -4.98 -2.49
C GLN A 143 -9.45 -4.57 -1.97
N ILE A 144 -9.34 -4.13 -0.70
CA ILE A 144 -8.04 -3.84 -0.07
C ILE A 144 -7.11 -5.06 -0.12
N ALA A 145 -7.61 -6.24 0.20
CA ALA A 145 -6.79 -7.46 0.19
C ALA A 145 -6.23 -7.74 -1.21
N LYS A 146 -7.03 -7.54 -2.26
CA LYS A 146 -6.58 -7.65 -3.64
C LYS A 146 -5.55 -6.57 -3.99
N ASP A 147 -5.83 -5.31 -3.66
CA ASP A 147 -4.92 -4.20 -3.95
C ASP A 147 -3.58 -4.36 -3.24
N THR A 148 -3.58 -4.96 -2.04
CA THR A 148 -2.37 -5.33 -1.29
C THR A 148 -1.55 -6.37 -2.07
N GLN A 149 -2.21 -7.40 -2.61
CA GLN A 149 -1.53 -8.44 -3.40
C GLN A 149 -0.95 -7.87 -4.70
N ASP A 150 -1.69 -6.99 -5.37
CA ASP A 150 -1.24 -6.32 -6.59
C ASP A 150 -0.03 -5.40 -6.30
N CYS A 151 -0.06 -4.66 -5.20
CA CYS A 151 1.06 -3.84 -4.74
C CYS A 151 2.28 -4.70 -4.39
N ALA A 152 2.09 -5.78 -3.65
CA ALA A 152 3.17 -6.71 -3.29
C ALA A 152 3.83 -7.34 -4.53
N ALA A 153 3.03 -7.69 -5.55
CA ALA A 153 3.55 -8.21 -6.81
C ALA A 153 4.42 -7.17 -7.54
N GLN A 154 4.00 -5.90 -7.56
CA GLN A 154 4.80 -4.81 -8.15
C GLN A 154 6.10 -4.57 -7.37
N LEU A 155 6.06 -4.62 -6.05
CA LEU A 155 7.26 -4.51 -5.21
C LEU A 155 8.22 -5.68 -5.42
N TYR A 156 7.70 -6.89 -5.60
CA TYR A 156 8.53 -8.05 -5.91
C TYR A 156 9.20 -7.92 -7.30
N GLN A 157 8.47 -7.42 -8.31
CA GLN A 157 9.02 -7.20 -9.65
C GLN A 157 10.11 -6.12 -9.67
N GLY A 158 9.92 -5.01 -8.94
CA GLY A 158 10.87 -3.90 -8.96
C GLY A 158 12.02 -4.02 -7.95
N LEU A 159 11.78 -4.65 -6.79
CA LEU A 159 12.74 -4.64 -5.68
C LEU A 159 13.13 -6.03 -5.17
N HIS A 160 12.58 -7.10 -5.77
CA HIS A 160 12.71 -8.47 -5.27
C HIS A 160 12.33 -8.61 -3.78
N ILE A 161 11.42 -7.76 -3.30
CA ILE A 161 10.90 -7.83 -1.93
C ILE A 161 9.80 -8.89 -1.89
N GLU A 162 10.02 -9.98 -1.17
CA GLU A 162 8.99 -10.99 -0.92
C GLU A 162 7.95 -10.48 0.10
N PRO A 163 6.66 -10.75 -0.12
CA PRO A 163 5.64 -10.48 0.89
C PRO A 163 5.87 -11.36 2.12
N VAL A 164 5.92 -10.75 3.31
CA VAL A 164 5.95 -11.50 4.57
C VAL A 164 4.58 -12.15 4.76
N VAL A 165 4.54 -13.48 4.75
CA VAL A 165 3.33 -14.25 5.09
C VAL A 165 3.06 -14.06 6.58
N LEU A 166 1.98 -13.34 6.91
CA LEU A 166 1.47 -13.19 8.28
C LEU A 166 0.45 -14.28 8.61
#